data_AF-A0AAU4RND5-F1
#
_entry.id   AF-A0AAU4RND5-F1
#
_cell.length_a   1.000
_cell.length_b   1.000
_cell.length_c   1.000
_cell.angle_alpha   90.00
_cell.angle_beta   90.00
_cell.angle_gamma   90.00
#
_symmetry.space_group_name_H-M   'P 1'
#
loop_
_entity.id
_entity.type
_entity.pdbx_description
1 polymer ?
#
loop_
_entity_poly.entity_id
_entity_poly.type
_entity_poly.pdbx_seq_one_letter_code
_entity_poly.pdbx_strand_id
1 'polypeptide(L)'
;MTDRMPRTTTRLAATALTTTALAAALTGFVPSTAEAATSRAPAAAQDTACGVLAPGASATAQAAVNAACSQIGVWYSWGGGHGATPGASYGYYDGVDPDSLHDGERKGFDCSGLARYAYYRATGKDVLNGTADDQFHSSQATARFSAAQGTAPLLPGDLMFWGEGHIHHVAMYLGAGQMVEAYESGTRIRVAPARTGGDYAGAIRVNSSGTVPPPPANGGTTFETWGTGVRTHEAPSVRASTVSTFAGPTQVSVLCQEHAETVTAEGYTNDIWSKLVDGSWLTNIYIKGPAELPGVPDCAGTTPAPPTGDSTAFQTWGTGVRTHTEPNVNASVVDYFPQPTTVNVVCQAHAQEVTAEGYTNDAWAKLTDGSWLTNIYVKGAAWLPGVPTC
;
A
#
# COMPACT_ATOMS: atom_id res chain seq x y z
N MET A 1 47.73 -71.89 3.25
CA MET A 1 46.74 -71.08 3.99
C MET A 1 45.70 -72.04 4.55
N THR A 2 45.75 -72.15 5.87
CA THR A 2 44.96 -72.94 6.82
C THR A 2 43.45 -72.78 6.59
N ASP A 3 42.61 -73.81 6.49
CA ASP A 3 42.30 -74.96 7.38
C ASP A 3 41.17 -74.65 8.39
N ARG A 4 40.16 -75.53 8.35
CA ARG A 4 39.25 -75.99 9.42
C ARG A 4 38.19 -75.09 10.09
N MET A 5 36.93 -75.53 9.92
CA MET A 5 35.86 -75.63 10.95
C MET A 5 36.42 -75.84 12.37
N PRO A 6 35.75 -75.55 13.52
CA PRO A 6 34.41 -76.13 13.78
C PRO A 6 33.57 -75.64 15.02
N ARG A 7 32.53 -76.44 15.31
CA ARG A 7 31.97 -76.89 16.61
C ARG A 7 30.96 -75.99 17.35
N THR A 8 29.70 -76.46 17.51
CA THR A 8 29.14 -77.28 18.65
C THR A 8 29.27 -76.55 20.00
N THR A 9 28.29 -76.50 20.92
CA THR A 9 27.54 -77.61 21.54
C THR A 9 26.54 -77.03 22.59
N THR A 10 25.39 -77.70 22.76
CA THR A 10 24.83 -78.20 24.06
C THR A 10 24.37 -77.17 25.13
N ARG A 11 23.06 -76.97 25.36
CA ARG A 11 22.06 -77.69 26.23
C ARG A 11 21.99 -77.23 27.70
N LEU A 12 20.77 -77.39 28.24
CA LEU A 12 20.29 -77.49 29.63
C LEU A 12 19.93 -76.14 30.26
N ALA A 13 18.64 -75.79 30.41
CA ALA A 13 17.64 -76.36 31.32
C ALA A 13 18.10 -76.36 32.78
N ALA A 14 17.48 -75.55 33.63
CA ALA A 14 16.39 -75.99 34.49
C ALA A 14 16.19 -75.06 35.70
N THR A 15 14.92 -75.02 36.11
CA THR A 15 14.41 -74.91 37.49
C THR A 15 14.48 -73.57 38.23
N ALA A 16 13.27 -73.05 38.42
CA ALA A 16 12.81 -72.17 39.48
C ALA A 16 13.23 -72.62 40.88
N LEU A 17 13.41 -71.65 41.77
CA LEU A 17 13.03 -71.76 43.18
C LEU A 17 12.59 -70.39 43.69
N THR A 18 11.31 -70.34 44.07
CA THR A 18 10.69 -69.34 44.92
C THR A 18 11.20 -69.47 46.35
N THR A 19 11.60 -68.37 46.96
CA THR A 19 11.57 -68.21 48.43
C THR A 19 11.15 -66.78 48.80
N THR A 20 9.94 -66.70 49.34
CA THR A 20 9.44 -65.60 50.17
C THR A 20 10.19 -65.57 51.51
N ALA A 21 10.64 -64.39 51.94
CA ALA A 21 10.91 -64.13 53.36
C ALA A 21 10.73 -62.65 53.73
N LEU A 22 9.73 -62.46 54.59
CA LEU A 22 9.45 -61.45 55.62
C LEU A 22 10.39 -60.24 55.84
N ALA A 23 9.72 -59.09 55.84
CA ALA A 23 9.87 -57.88 56.65
C ALA A 23 10.92 -57.83 57.78
N ALA A 24 11.66 -56.71 57.81
CA ALA A 24 12.10 -56.05 59.04
C ALA A 24 12.14 -54.53 58.83
N ALA A 25 11.33 -53.81 59.60
CA ALA A 25 11.33 -52.36 59.68
C ALA A 25 12.56 -51.89 60.48
N LEU A 26 13.33 -50.97 59.90
CA LEU A 26 14.37 -50.21 60.59
C LEU A 26 14.12 -48.73 60.37
N THR A 27 13.77 -48.06 61.47
CA THR A 27 13.65 -46.62 61.62
C THR A 27 15.01 -45.96 61.47
N GLY A 28 15.20 -45.19 60.40
CA GLY A 28 16.33 -44.28 60.21
C GLY A 28 15.83 -42.86 59.98
N PHE A 29 16.00 -42.00 60.98
CA PHE A 29 15.87 -40.56 60.83
C PHE A 29 17.07 -40.06 60.00
N VAL A 30 16.80 -39.48 58.82
CA VAL A 30 17.79 -38.76 58.01
C VAL A 30 17.28 -37.32 57.84
N PRO A 31 18.08 -36.28 58.14
CA PRO A 31 17.66 -34.91 57.91
C PRO A 31 17.59 -34.65 56.40
N SER A 32 16.40 -34.27 55.91
CA SER A 32 16.22 -33.84 54.52
C SER A 32 16.70 -32.40 54.39
N THR A 33 17.94 -32.20 53.95
CA THR A 33 18.30 -30.99 53.21
C THR A 33 17.84 -31.19 51.77
N ALA A 34 16.60 -30.80 51.48
CA ALA A 34 16.12 -30.69 50.11
C ALA A 34 16.82 -29.48 49.45
N GLU A 35 17.97 -29.71 48.83
CA GLU A 35 18.40 -28.86 47.72
C GLU A 35 17.33 -29.01 46.63
N ALA A 36 16.57 -27.93 46.42
CA ALA A 36 15.68 -27.80 45.28
C ALA A 36 16.54 -27.78 44.01
N ALA A 37 16.89 -28.96 43.51
CA ALA A 37 17.34 -29.13 42.15
C ALA A 37 16.15 -28.75 41.24
N THR A 38 16.10 -27.50 40.81
CA THR A 38 15.28 -27.07 39.69
C THR A 38 15.77 -27.81 38.46
N SER A 39 15.22 -29.00 38.22
CA SER A 39 15.27 -29.63 36.92
C SER A 39 14.58 -28.68 35.95
N ARG A 40 15.39 -27.92 35.20
CA ARG A 40 14.90 -27.20 34.04
C ARG A 40 14.45 -28.28 33.07
N ALA A 41 13.15 -28.54 33.06
CA ALA A 41 12.51 -29.30 32.02
C ALA A 41 13.01 -28.74 30.67
N PRO A 42 13.28 -29.60 29.67
CA PRO A 42 13.56 -29.09 28.34
C PRO A 42 12.39 -28.19 27.97
N ALA A 43 12.68 -26.98 27.48
CA ALA A 43 11.67 -26.06 27.00
C ALA A 43 10.90 -26.78 25.88
N ALA A 44 9.78 -27.42 26.24
CA ALA A 44 8.79 -27.85 25.30
C ALA A 44 8.45 -26.61 24.50
N ALA A 45 8.64 -26.70 23.17
CA ALA A 45 8.15 -25.69 22.25
C ALA A 45 6.71 -25.40 22.65
N GLN A 46 6.47 -24.20 23.19
CA GLN A 46 5.13 -23.74 23.44
C GLN A 46 4.44 -23.82 22.08
N ASP A 47 3.37 -24.60 21.98
CA ASP A 47 2.38 -24.39 20.93
C ASP A 47 1.90 -22.96 21.13
N THR A 48 2.59 -22.00 20.51
CA THR A 48 2.17 -20.61 20.55
C THR A 48 0.87 -20.57 19.77
N ALA A 49 -0.25 -20.67 20.48
CA ALA A 49 -1.57 -20.56 19.91
C ALA A 49 -1.62 -19.27 19.10
N CYS A 50 -1.81 -19.37 17.79
CA CYS A 50 -1.88 -18.21 16.93
C CYS A 50 -3.08 -17.35 17.36
N GLY A 51 -2.85 -16.07 17.62
CA GLY A 51 -3.90 -15.14 18.02
C GLY A 51 -3.33 -13.78 18.41
N VAL A 52 -4.16 -12.95 19.04
CA VAL A 52 -3.70 -11.70 19.65
C VAL A 52 -3.08 -12.00 21.00
N LEU A 53 -1.77 -11.81 21.10
CA LEU A 53 -0.93 -12.20 22.24
C LEU A 53 -0.47 -11.02 23.11
N ALA A 54 -0.91 -9.81 22.79
CA ALA A 54 -0.67 -8.62 23.60
C ALA A 54 -1.89 -7.68 23.58
N PRO A 55 -2.05 -6.80 24.59
CA PRO A 55 -3.07 -5.75 24.54
C PRO A 55 -2.83 -4.72 23.42
N GLY A 56 -3.85 -3.91 23.13
CA GLY A 56 -3.75 -2.76 22.23
C GLY A 56 -4.14 -3.02 20.77
N ALA A 57 -4.47 -4.27 20.42
CA ALA A 57 -5.07 -4.56 19.12
C ALA A 57 -6.41 -3.81 18.95
N SER A 58 -6.60 -3.16 17.80
CA SER A 58 -7.92 -2.65 17.42
C SER A 58 -8.87 -3.80 17.07
N ALA A 59 -10.19 -3.54 16.99
CA ALA A 59 -11.15 -4.57 16.59
C ALA A 59 -10.85 -5.14 15.19
N THR A 60 -10.46 -4.27 14.24
CA THR A 60 -10.01 -4.66 12.91
C THR A 60 -8.75 -5.51 12.98
N ALA A 61 -7.74 -5.08 13.72
CA ALA A 61 -6.47 -5.80 13.85
C ALA A 61 -6.69 -7.19 14.47
N GLN A 62 -7.54 -7.29 15.50
CA GLN A 62 -7.96 -8.55 16.08
C GLN A 62 -8.62 -9.48 15.04
N ALA A 63 -9.53 -8.95 14.21
CA ALA A 63 -10.17 -9.71 13.16
C ALA A 63 -9.17 -10.18 12.09
N ALA A 64 -8.20 -9.33 11.73
CA ALA A 64 -7.15 -9.66 10.77
C ALA A 64 -6.24 -10.77 11.31
N VAL A 65 -5.79 -10.64 12.57
CA VAL A 65 -5.00 -11.68 13.26
C VAL A 65 -5.77 -13.00 13.30
N ASN A 66 -7.05 -12.99 13.68
CA ASN A 66 -7.88 -14.20 13.70
C ASN A 66 -8.01 -14.83 12.30
N ALA A 67 -8.15 -14.00 11.26
CA ALA A 67 -8.22 -14.47 9.88
C ALA A 67 -6.89 -15.11 9.43
N ALA A 68 -5.74 -14.48 9.69
CA ALA A 68 -4.43 -15.06 9.39
C ALA A 68 -4.20 -16.38 10.15
N CYS A 69 -4.50 -16.39 11.45
CA CYS A 69 -4.37 -17.56 12.32
C CYS A 69 -5.28 -18.73 11.92
N SER A 70 -6.44 -18.46 11.31
CA SER A 70 -7.30 -19.51 10.76
C SER A 70 -6.67 -20.28 9.59
N GLN A 71 -5.55 -19.77 9.04
CA GLN A 71 -4.83 -20.38 7.92
C GLN A 71 -3.58 -21.16 8.37
N ILE A 72 -3.32 -21.31 9.67
CA ILE A 72 -2.19 -22.11 10.15
C ILE A 72 -2.24 -23.52 9.55
N GLY A 73 -1.10 -23.98 9.01
CA GLY A 73 -0.99 -25.29 8.38
C GLY A 73 -1.42 -25.34 6.90
N VAL A 74 -2.00 -24.27 6.34
CA VAL A 74 -2.18 -24.09 4.90
C VAL A 74 -0.81 -23.92 4.25
N TRP A 75 -0.65 -24.40 3.01
CA TRP A 75 0.60 -24.32 2.28
C TRP A 75 1.01 -22.87 1.99
N TYR A 76 2.31 -22.63 2.01
CA TYR A 76 2.88 -21.56 1.20
C TYR A 76 2.67 -21.89 -0.28
N SER A 77 2.42 -20.87 -1.10
CA SER A 77 2.40 -20.99 -2.54
C SER A 77 2.81 -19.65 -3.17
N TRP A 78 3.90 -19.62 -3.92
CA TRP A 78 4.43 -18.41 -4.56
C TRP A 78 3.40 -17.78 -5.51
N GLY A 79 3.03 -16.51 -5.28
CA GLY A 79 1.94 -15.84 -5.99
C GLY A 79 0.53 -16.22 -5.51
N GLY A 80 0.42 -17.08 -4.49
CA GLY A 80 -0.83 -17.53 -3.89
C GLY A 80 -1.49 -16.42 -3.07
N GLY A 81 -2.81 -16.30 -3.13
CA GLY A 81 -3.55 -15.23 -2.44
C GLY A 81 -3.91 -14.04 -3.33
N HIS A 82 -3.46 -14.05 -4.58
CA HIS A 82 -3.56 -12.91 -5.50
C HIS A 82 -4.71 -12.96 -6.50
N GLY A 83 -5.67 -13.87 -6.32
CA GLY A 83 -6.88 -13.93 -7.14
C GLY A 83 -7.76 -12.66 -7.08
N ALA A 84 -8.77 -12.59 -7.95
CA ALA A 84 -9.73 -11.48 -8.01
C ALA A 84 -10.49 -11.26 -6.70
N THR A 85 -10.65 -12.31 -5.89
CA THR A 85 -11.12 -12.22 -4.50
C THR A 85 -9.99 -12.70 -3.59
N PRO A 86 -9.60 -11.92 -2.55
CA PRO A 86 -8.54 -12.34 -1.64
C PRO A 86 -8.86 -13.66 -0.95
N GLY A 87 -7.92 -14.61 -1.01
CA GLY A 87 -8.06 -15.95 -0.47
C GLY A 87 -7.09 -16.94 -1.13
N ALA A 88 -6.93 -18.11 -0.52
CA ALA A 88 -5.93 -19.09 -0.96
C ALA A 88 -6.14 -19.45 -2.44
N SER A 89 -5.06 -19.39 -3.22
CA SER A 89 -5.04 -19.74 -4.64
C SER A 89 -3.84 -20.62 -4.95
N TYR A 90 -3.84 -21.22 -6.14
CA TYR A 90 -2.63 -21.86 -6.65
C TYR A 90 -1.63 -20.78 -7.06
N GLY A 91 -0.36 -21.08 -6.84
CA GLY A 91 0.77 -20.25 -7.20
C GLY A 91 1.42 -20.73 -8.49
N TYR A 92 2.71 -20.45 -8.64
CA TYR A 92 3.50 -20.87 -9.79
C TYR A 92 4.98 -21.00 -9.41
N TYR A 93 5.73 -21.74 -10.22
CA TYR A 93 7.19 -21.82 -10.11
C TYR A 93 7.82 -20.46 -10.40
N ASP A 94 8.63 -19.94 -9.48
CA ASP A 94 9.22 -18.60 -9.59
C ASP A 94 10.40 -18.51 -10.59
N GLY A 95 10.84 -19.65 -11.12
CA GLY A 95 11.92 -19.73 -12.11
C GLY A 95 13.32 -19.92 -11.52
N VAL A 96 13.48 -19.83 -10.20
CA VAL A 96 14.80 -19.80 -9.54
C VAL A 96 14.89 -20.68 -8.30
N ASP A 97 13.83 -20.80 -7.50
CA ASP A 97 13.78 -21.58 -6.28
C ASP A 97 13.17 -22.97 -6.54
N PRO A 98 13.95 -24.06 -6.47
CA PRO A 98 13.44 -25.42 -6.65
C PRO A 98 12.28 -25.78 -5.72
N ASP A 99 12.19 -25.17 -4.53
CA ASP A 99 11.11 -25.46 -3.59
C ASP A 99 9.75 -24.94 -4.08
N SER A 100 9.74 -23.96 -4.99
CA SER A 100 8.53 -23.41 -5.63
C SER A 100 8.00 -24.26 -6.79
N LEU A 101 8.71 -25.33 -7.20
CA LEU A 101 8.31 -26.22 -8.31
C LEU A 101 6.88 -26.79 -8.14
N HIS A 102 6.44 -26.99 -6.90
CA HIS A 102 5.14 -27.56 -6.57
C HIS A 102 4.07 -26.53 -6.20
N ASP A 103 4.36 -25.23 -6.32
CA ASP A 103 3.43 -24.18 -5.87
C ASP A 103 2.20 -24.06 -6.78
N GLY A 104 2.35 -24.44 -8.05
CA GLY A 104 1.21 -24.63 -8.98
C GLY A 104 0.27 -25.78 -8.59
N GLU A 105 0.68 -26.68 -7.70
CA GLU A 105 -0.10 -27.82 -7.21
C GLU A 105 -0.61 -27.61 -5.77
N ARG A 106 -0.05 -26.61 -5.06
CA ARG A 106 -0.36 -26.29 -3.67
C ARG A 106 -1.23 -25.05 -3.62
N LYS A 107 -2.50 -25.23 -3.23
CA LYS A 107 -3.39 -24.10 -2.95
C LYS A 107 -3.02 -23.47 -1.61
N GLY A 108 -2.62 -22.21 -1.64
CA GLY A 108 -2.01 -21.56 -0.49
C GLY A 108 -1.92 -20.04 -0.62
N PHE A 109 -1.01 -19.47 0.16
CA PHE A 109 -0.70 -18.05 0.17
C PHE A 109 0.80 -17.83 0.06
N ASP A 110 1.22 -16.76 -0.59
CA ASP A 110 2.52 -16.14 -0.32
C ASP A 110 2.40 -15.15 0.85
N CYS A 111 3.50 -14.46 1.16
CA CYS A 111 3.58 -13.53 2.29
C CYS A 111 2.55 -12.39 2.18
N SER A 112 2.53 -11.67 1.05
CA SER A 112 1.59 -10.58 0.79
C SER A 112 0.15 -11.04 0.63
N GLY A 113 -0.07 -12.20 0.03
CA GLY A 113 -1.37 -12.81 -0.16
C GLY A 113 -2.05 -13.15 1.16
N LEU A 114 -1.28 -13.65 2.15
CA LEU A 114 -1.80 -13.90 3.50
C LEU A 114 -2.20 -12.60 4.20
N ALA A 115 -1.35 -11.57 4.15
CA ALA A 115 -1.64 -10.27 4.74
C ALA A 115 -2.87 -9.60 4.10
N ARG A 116 -2.96 -9.64 2.76
CA ARG A 116 -4.11 -9.17 1.97
C ARG A 116 -5.40 -9.86 2.39
N TYR A 117 -5.39 -11.20 2.44
CA TYR A 117 -6.54 -11.99 2.87
C TYR A 117 -6.98 -11.64 4.30
N ALA A 118 -6.04 -11.54 5.23
CA ALA A 118 -6.33 -11.26 6.62
C ALA A 118 -7.08 -9.93 6.79
N TYR A 119 -6.58 -8.85 6.17
CA TYR A 119 -7.23 -7.55 6.22
C TYR A 119 -8.50 -7.47 5.36
N TYR A 120 -8.59 -8.21 4.25
CA TYR A 120 -9.85 -8.35 3.51
C TYR A 120 -10.96 -8.96 4.38
N ARG A 121 -10.65 -10.03 5.11
CA ARG A 121 -11.60 -10.67 6.03
C ARG A 121 -11.99 -9.77 7.20
N ALA A 122 -11.08 -8.95 7.68
CA ALA A 122 -11.34 -8.01 8.77
C ALA A 122 -12.25 -6.83 8.36
N THR A 123 -12.23 -6.45 7.09
CA THR A 123 -12.77 -5.15 6.63
C THR A 123 -13.88 -5.27 5.58
N GLY A 124 -13.94 -6.40 4.89
CA GLY A 124 -14.75 -6.58 3.69
C GLY A 124 -14.24 -5.83 2.46
N LYS A 125 -13.05 -5.21 2.53
CA LYS A 125 -12.45 -4.41 1.44
C LYS A 125 -11.02 -4.86 1.16
N ASP A 126 -10.64 -4.85 -0.11
CA ASP A 126 -9.30 -5.27 -0.54
C ASP A 126 -8.30 -4.12 -0.42
N VAL A 127 -7.87 -3.83 0.81
CA VAL A 127 -7.08 -2.65 1.18
C VAL A 127 -5.56 -2.84 1.04
N LEU A 128 -5.10 -4.08 0.82
CA LEU A 128 -3.69 -4.47 0.76
C LEU A 128 -3.37 -5.29 -0.50
N ASN A 129 -4.02 -4.99 -1.63
CA ASN A 129 -3.68 -5.62 -2.90
C ASN A 129 -2.25 -5.24 -3.35
N GLY A 130 -1.56 -6.18 -4.00
CA GLY A 130 -0.17 -6.01 -4.45
C GLY A 130 0.85 -6.82 -3.63
N THR A 131 2.13 -6.65 -3.95
CA THR A 131 3.25 -7.38 -3.35
C THR A 131 3.56 -6.91 -1.92
N ALA A 132 4.52 -7.55 -1.25
CA ALA A 132 5.03 -7.07 0.04
C ALA A 132 5.56 -5.62 -0.05
N ASP A 133 6.16 -5.24 -1.18
CA ASP A 133 6.62 -3.88 -1.45
C ASP A 133 5.47 -2.88 -1.61
N ASP A 134 4.43 -3.22 -2.36
CA ASP A 134 3.24 -2.37 -2.48
C ASP A 134 2.56 -2.18 -1.10
N GLN A 135 2.51 -3.24 -0.28
CA GLN A 135 1.94 -3.21 1.06
C GLN A 135 2.77 -2.37 2.04
N PHE A 136 4.10 -2.48 2.00
CA PHE A 136 4.97 -1.64 2.81
C PHE A 136 4.74 -0.17 2.49
N HIS A 137 4.59 0.15 1.21
CA HIS A 137 4.27 1.48 0.71
C HIS A 137 2.75 1.79 0.78
N SER A 138 1.92 1.00 1.45
CA SER A 138 0.47 1.25 1.42
C SER A 138 0.06 2.58 2.08
N SER A 139 -0.88 3.30 1.46
CA SER A 139 -1.54 4.48 2.06
C SER A 139 -2.47 4.15 3.22
N GLN A 140 -2.75 2.86 3.45
CA GLN A 140 -3.56 2.40 4.58
C GLN A 140 -2.75 2.36 5.88
N ALA A 141 -1.44 2.62 5.81
CA ALA A 141 -0.57 2.79 6.97
C ALA A 141 -0.93 4.09 7.72
N THR A 142 -1.39 3.94 8.96
CA THR A 142 -1.60 5.07 9.89
C THR A 142 -0.43 5.33 10.82
N ALA A 143 0.48 4.36 10.93
CA ALA A 143 1.77 4.56 11.55
C ALA A 143 2.82 3.74 10.80
N ARG A 144 4.05 4.25 10.79
CA ARG A 144 5.23 3.60 10.22
C ARG A 144 6.29 3.55 11.31
N PHE A 145 6.94 2.40 11.47
CA PHE A 145 7.95 2.15 12.48
C PHE A 145 9.25 1.74 11.80
N SER A 146 10.35 2.42 12.11
CA SER A 146 11.64 2.10 11.53
C SER A 146 12.22 0.82 12.10
N ALA A 147 13.15 0.20 11.36
CA ALA A 147 13.89 -0.98 11.81
C ALA A 147 14.50 -0.83 13.21
N ALA A 148 15.05 0.36 13.51
CA ALA A 148 15.69 0.67 14.79
C ALA A 148 14.73 0.63 16.00
N GLN A 149 13.43 0.81 15.79
CA GLN A 149 12.44 0.73 16.86
C GLN A 149 12.08 -0.73 17.23
N GLY A 150 12.45 -1.70 16.38
CA GLY A 150 12.18 -3.11 16.59
C GLY A 150 10.68 -3.40 16.80
N THR A 151 10.37 -4.26 17.76
CA THR A 151 8.98 -4.63 18.10
C THR A 151 8.37 -3.78 19.22
N ALA A 152 9.15 -2.88 19.85
CA ALA A 152 8.70 -2.12 21.01
C ALA A 152 7.43 -1.27 20.77
N PRO A 153 7.24 -0.59 19.62
CA PRO A 153 6.03 0.19 19.38
C PRO A 153 4.90 -0.62 18.74
N LEU A 154 5.14 -1.90 18.42
CA LEU A 154 4.23 -2.70 17.63
C LEU A 154 3.08 -3.24 18.49
N LEU A 155 1.90 -3.27 17.87
CA LEU A 155 0.69 -3.85 18.42
C LEU A 155 0.26 -5.03 17.54
N PRO A 156 -0.48 -6.00 18.08
CA PRO A 156 -0.96 -7.11 17.28
C PRO A 156 -1.77 -6.63 16.08
N GLY A 157 -1.50 -7.20 14.92
CA GLY A 157 -2.03 -6.81 13.61
C GLY A 157 -1.12 -5.88 12.80
N ASP A 158 -0.11 -5.25 13.40
CA ASP A 158 0.90 -4.51 12.63
C ASP A 158 1.63 -5.45 11.67
N LEU A 159 1.93 -4.97 10.46
CA LEU A 159 2.65 -5.74 9.45
C LEU A 159 4.13 -5.40 9.53
N MET A 160 4.98 -6.43 9.59
CA MET A 160 6.44 -6.37 9.64
C MET A 160 7.00 -6.70 8.26
N PHE A 161 8.07 -6.02 7.84
CA PHE A 161 8.60 -6.11 6.47
C PHE A 161 10.12 -6.30 6.43
N TRP A 162 10.60 -7.02 5.41
CA TRP A 162 12.02 -7.28 5.17
C TRP A 162 12.40 -6.98 3.72
N GLY A 163 13.58 -6.39 3.56
CA GLY A 163 14.21 -6.07 2.28
C GLY A 163 15.06 -4.80 2.35
N GLU A 164 16.04 -4.71 1.45
CA GLU A 164 16.89 -3.53 1.27
C GLU A 164 16.58 -2.88 -0.08
N GLY A 165 16.00 -1.67 -0.05
CA GLY A 165 15.57 -0.94 -1.26
C GLY A 165 14.29 -1.48 -1.92
N HIS A 166 14.09 -2.81 -1.94
CA HIS A 166 12.87 -3.47 -2.37
C HIS A 166 12.44 -4.50 -1.33
N ILE A 167 11.20 -4.41 -0.85
CA ILE A 167 10.66 -5.32 0.16
C ILE A 167 10.25 -6.64 -0.49
N HIS A 168 10.79 -7.74 0.04
CA HIS A 168 10.50 -9.09 -0.47
C HIS A 168 9.63 -9.93 0.46
N HIS A 169 9.52 -9.56 1.74
CA HIS A 169 8.73 -10.34 2.71
C HIS A 169 7.89 -9.46 3.63
N VAL A 170 6.72 -9.99 4.01
CA VAL A 170 5.80 -9.38 4.99
C VAL A 170 5.24 -10.46 5.93
N ALA A 171 5.09 -10.11 7.21
CA ALA A 171 4.46 -10.95 8.23
C ALA A 171 3.58 -10.10 9.16
N MET A 172 2.63 -10.73 9.86
CA MET A 172 1.75 -10.02 10.79
C MET A 172 2.18 -10.25 12.23
N TYR A 173 2.47 -9.17 12.96
CA TYR A 173 2.83 -9.21 14.37
C TYR A 173 1.63 -9.65 15.21
N LEU A 174 1.85 -10.56 16.15
CA LEU A 174 0.82 -11.12 17.02
C LEU A 174 0.88 -10.52 18.44
N GLY A 175 1.91 -9.75 18.77
CA GLY A 175 2.25 -9.42 20.16
C GLY A 175 3.20 -10.44 20.77
N ALA A 176 3.69 -10.14 21.99
CA ALA A 176 4.57 -11.02 22.76
C ALA A 176 5.81 -11.53 22.01
N GLY A 177 6.31 -10.75 21.05
CA GLY A 177 7.47 -11.14 20.23
C GLY A 177 7.19 -12.29 19.26
N GLN A 178 5.94 -12.47 18.83
CA GLN A 178 5.52 -13.50 17.89
C GLN A 178 4.90 -12.86 16.64
N MET A 179 4.95 -13.58 15.53
CA MET A 179 4.31 -13.20 14.26
C MET A 179 3.75 -14.43 13.55
N VAL A 180 2.74 -14.21 12.70
CA VAL A 180 2.25 -15.22 11.74
C VAL A 180 2.75 -14.87 10.34
N GLU A 181 3.20 -15.88 9.61
CA GLU A 181 3.78 -15.70 8.27
C GLU A 181 3.49 -16.87 7.34
N ALA A 182 3.43 -16.57 6.04
CA ALA A 182 3.69 -17.51 4.96
C ALA A 182 5.14 -17.28 4.54
N TYR A 183 6.07 -18.10 5.02
CA TYR A 183 7.50 -17.78 5.00
C TYR A 183 8.17 -18.00 3.63
N GLU A 184 8.12 -19.22 3.12
CA GLU A 184 8.79 -19.60 1.86
C GLU A 184 8.18 -20.89 1.29
N SER A 185 8.50 -21.18 0.03
CA SER A 185 8.11 -22.39 -0.69
C SER A 185 8.42 -23.66 0.10
N GLY A 186 7.57 -24.68 -0.02
CA GLY A 186 7.74 -25.93 0.76
C GLY A 186 7.34 -25.86 2.24
N THR A 187 7.08 -24.67 2.78
CA THR A 187 6.60 -24.51 4.16
C THR A 187 5.08 -24.34 4.24
N ARG A 188 4.58 -24.25 5.48
CA ARG A 188 3.18 -23.96 5.79
C ARG A 188 3.10 -22.69 6.62
N ILE A 189 1.94 -22.02 6.55
CA ILE A 189 1.64 -20.88 7.39
C ILE A 189 1.83 -21.27 8.85
N ARG A 190 2.63 -20.47 9.57
CA ARG A 190 3.13 -20.79 10.89
C ARG A 190 3.20 -19.55 11.78
N VAL A 191 3.24 -19.80 13.08
CA VAL A 191 3.70 -18.81 14.06
C VAL A 191 5.21 -18.96 14.22
N ALA A 192 5.91 -17.84 14.28
CA ALA A 192 7.34 -17.78 14.52
C ALA A 192 7.69 -16.61 15.47
N PRO A 193 8.85 -16.65 16.14
CA PRO A 193 9.39 -15.48 16.80
C PRO A 193 9.54 -14.32 15.82
N ALA A 194 9.13 -13.11 16.24
CA ALA A 194 9.30 -11.91 15.46
C ALA A 194 10.80 -11.63 15.24
N ARG A 195 11.19 -11.40 13.98
CA ARG A 195 12.60 -11.20 13.59
C ARG A 195 12.86 -9.73 13.26
N THR A 196 13.82 -9.10 13.94
CA THR A 196 14.20 -7.70 13.69
C THR A 196 15.69 -7.53 13.37
N GLY A 197 16.39 -8.62 13.03
CA GLY A 197 17.77 -8.60 12.54
C GLY A 197 17.82 -8.80 11.02
N GLY A 198 19.02 -8.68 10.45
CA GLY A 198 19.22 -8.76 9.01
C GLY A 198 18.67 -7.53 8.29
N ASP A 199 17.92 -7.78 7.22
CA ASP A 199 17.30 -6.79 6.33
C ASP A 199 15.88 -6.37 6.79
N TYR A 200 15.60 -6.42 8.09
CA TYR A 200 14.36 -5.91 8.63
C TYR A 200 14.21 -4.41 8.30
N ALA A 201 13.19 -4.07 7.52
CA ALA A 201 12.97 -2.71 7.02
C ALA A 201 12.13 -1.86 7.98
N GLY A 202 11.31 -2.51 8.80
CA GLY A 202 10.38 -1.86 9.72
C GLY A 202 9.00 -2.47 9.68
N ALA A 203 8.01 -1.71 10.17
CA ALA A 203 6.63 -2.15 10.24
C ALA A 203 5.64 -1.03 9.96
N ILE A 204 4.41 -1.38 9.59
CA ILE A 204 3.31 -0.44 9.44
C ILE A 204 2.11 -0.88 10.27
N ARG A 205 1.35 0.09 10.76
CA ARG A 205 0.03 -0.12 11.36
C ARG A 205 -1.05 0.20 10.35
N VAL A 206 -1.83 -0.81 9.96
CA VAL A 206 -2.92 -0.63 9.00
C VAL A 206 -4.18 -0.17 9.75
N ASN A 207 -4.80 0.92 9.30
CA ASN A 207 -6.12 1.31 9.78
C ASN A 207 -7.18 0.81 8.81
N SER A 208 -8.22 0.17 9.32
CA SER A 208 -9.30 -0.28 8.45
C SER A 208 -10.64 -0.32 9.17
N SER A 209 -11.13 0.86 9.55
CA SER A 209 -12.50 1.07 10.03
C SER A 209 -13.56 0.97 8.92
N GLY A 210 -13.23 0.47 7.74
CA GLY A 210 -14.15 0.41 6.58
C GLY A 210 -14.44 1.80 5.96
N THR A 211 -14.04 2.88 6.61
CA THR A 211 -13.97 4.24 6.07
C THR A 211 -12.53 4.71 6.25
N VAL A 212 -11.81 4.95 5.15
CA VAL A 212 -10.56 5.73 5.21
C VAL A 212 -10.92 7.02 5.96
N PRO A 213 -10.35 7.32 7.14
CA PRO A 213 -10.49 8.65 7.69
C PRO A 213 -9.97 9.60 6.62
N PRO A 214 -10.75 10.60 6.16
CA PRO A 214 -10.21 11.59 5.24
C PRO A 214 -8.90 12.09 5.85
N PRO A 215 -7.84 12.28 5.04
CA PRO A 215 -6.63 12.90 5.55
C PRO A 215 -7.03 14.16 6.32
N PRO A 216 -6.45 14.44 7.50
CA PRO A 216 -6.89 15.54 8.34
C PRO A 216 -7.03 16.80 7.48
N ALA A 217 -8.11 17.56 7.70
CA ALA A 217 -8.49 18.76 6.96
C ALA A 217 -7.50 19.95 7.16
N ASN A 218 -6.21 19.66 7.28
CA ASN A 218 -5.10 20.59 7.35
C ASN A 218 -4.76 21.10 5.94
N GLY A 219 -5.76 21.65 5.23
CA GLY A 219 -5.57 22.57 4.12
C GLY A 219 -5.53 22.01 2.69
N GLY A 220 -5.69 20.70 2.46
CA GLY A 220 -5.74 20.13 1.10
C GLY A 220 -7.17 19.89 0.58
N THR A 221 -7.36 19.98 -0.74
CA THR A 221 -8.63 19.65 -1.42
C THR A 221 -8.71 18.15 -1.71
N THR A 222 -9.85 17.54 -1.42
CA THR A 222 -10.03 16.09 -1.51
C THR A 222 -10.47 15.63 -2.90
N PHE A 223 -9.78 14.62 -3.44
CA PHE A 223 -10.08 13.96 -4.71
C PHE A 223 -10.08 12.45 -4.56
N GLU A 224 -10.57 11.75 -5.57
CA GLU A 224 -10.57 10.29 -5.62
C GLU A 224 -9.67 9.83 -6.76
N THR A 225 -8.79 8.86 -6.52
CA THR A 225 -8.02 8.24 -7.60
C THR A 225 -8.82 7.18 -8.35
N TRP A 226 -8.27 6.69 -9.46
CA TRP A 226 -8.78 5.53 -10.18
C TRP A 226 -7.65 4.53 -10.48
N GLY A 227 -8.03 3.30 -10.87
CA GLY A 227 -7.07 2.23 -11.13
C GLY A 227 -6.61 1.50 -9.87
N THR A 228 -5.59 0.67 -10.05
CA THR A 228 -4.97 -0.19 -9.01
C THR A 228 -3.46 -0.14 -9.16
N GLY A 229 -2.71 -0.22 -8.05
CA GLY A 229 -1.24 -0.14 -8.08
C GLY A 229 -0.72 1.25 -8.39
N VAL A 230 -1.49 2.30 -8.07
CA VAL A 230 -1.12 3.69 -8.33
C VAL A 230 -0.04 4.11 -7.32
N ARG A 231 1.13 4.51 -7.82
CA ARG A 231 2.27 4.89 -6.98
C ARG A 231 2.34 6.40 -6.75
N THR A 232 2.74 6.79 -5.56
CA THR A 232 3.17 8.14 -5.20
C THR A 232 4.68 8.16 -5.01
N HIS A 233 5.30 9.32 -5.21
CA HIS A 233 6.73 9.47 -5.35
C HIS A 233 7.29 10.59 -4.45
N GLU A 234 8.58 10.54 -4.12
CA GLU A 234 9.25 11.57 -3.30
C GLU A 234 9.41 12.91 -4.04
N ALA A 235 9.41 12.87 -5.37
CA ALA A 235 9.47 14.01 -6.27
C ALA A 235 8.47 13.82 -7.43
N PRO A 236 8.08 14.86 -8.18
CA PRO A 236 7.11 14.77 -9.27
C PRO A 236 7.71 14.12 -10.54
N SER A 237 8.16 12.88 -10.38
CA SER A 237 8.76 12.05 -11.42
C SER A 237 8.50 10.59 -11.12
N VAL A 238 8.16 9.80 -12.14
CA VAL A 238 7.96 8.34 -11.99
C VAL A 238 9.27 7.61 -11.70
N ARG A 239 10.42 8.27 -11.91
CA ARG A 239 11.76 7.74 -11.59
C ARG A 239 12.17 8.00 -10.14
N ALA A 240 11.45 8.86 -9.42
CA ALA A 240 11.73 9.11 -8.02
C ALA A 240 11.26 7.93 -7.15
N SER A 241 11.89 7.79 -5.98
CA SER A 241 11.56 6.73 -5.01
C SER A 241 10.07 6.70 -4.73
N THR A 242 9.49 5.51 -4.70
CA THR A 242 8.07 5.33 -4.37
C THR A 242 7.87 5.60 -2.87
N VAL A 243 6.97 6.50 -2.53
CA VAL A 243 6.57 6.78 -1.14
C VAL A 243 5.41 5.88 -0.76
N SER A 244 4.41 5.76 -1.64
CA SER A 244 3.26 4.91 -1.39
C SER A 244 2.68 4.23 -2.63
N THR A 245 1.97 3.11 -2.47
CA THR A 245 1.21 2.43 -3.52
C THR A 245 -0.24 2.25 -3.09
N PHE A 246 -1.18 2.69 -3.92
CA PHE A 246 -2.61 2.52 -3.69
C PHE A 246 -3.10 1.22 -4.33
N ALA A 247 -3.63 0.32 -3.50
CA ALA A 247 -4.19 -0.97 -3.90
C ALA A 247 -5.40 -0.86 -4.84
N GLY A 248 -6.10 0.28 -4.81
CA GLY A 248 -7.27 0.59 -5.62
C GLY A 248 -7.65 2.08 -5.52
N PRO A 249 -8.84 2.47 -6.03
CA PRO A 249 -9.34 3.82 -5.92
C PRO A 249 -9.28 4.31 -4.46
N THR A 250 -8.58 5.40 -4.25
CA THR A 250 -8.20 5.92 -2.94
C THR A 250 -8.53 7.40 -2.89
N GLN A 251 -9.17 7.83 -1.81
CA GLN A 251 -9.37 9.24 -1.55
C GLN A 251 -8.03 9.87 -1.13
N VAL A 252 -7.62 10.93 -1.83
CA VAL A 252 -6.38 11.68 -1.58
C VAL A 252 -6.72 13.14 -1.26
N SER A 253 -5.89 13.78 -0.44
CA SER A 253 -5.97 15.23 -0.21
C SER A 253 -4.77 15.90 -0.85
N VAL A 254 -5.05 16.74 -1.85
CA VAL A 254 -4.05 17.46 -2.64
C VAL A 254 -3.83 18.84 -2.02
N LEU A 255 -2.60 19.14 -1.65
CA LEU A 255 -2.19 20.46 -1.16
C LEU A 255 -2.03 21.47 -2.28
N CYS A 256 -1.39 21.03 -3.36
CA CYS A 256 -1.02 21.86 -4.49
C CYS A 256 -0.69 21.00 -5.71
N GLN A 257 -0.55 21.60 -6.88
CA GLN A 257 -0.12 20.93 -8.11
C GLN A 257 0.99 21.71 -8.83
N GLU A 258 1.73 21.06 -9.73
CA GLU A 258 2.71 21.73 -10.61
C GLU A 258 2.95 20.93 -11.90
N HIS A 259 3.46 21.62 -12.92
CA HIS A 259 3.96 20.96 -14.14
C HIS A 259 5.34 20.33 -13.87
N ALA A 260 5.49 19.06 -14.24
CA ALA A 260 6.75 18.33 -14.10
C ALA A 260 6.91 17.26 -15.20
N GLU A 261 7.35 16.04 -14.86
CA GLU A 261 7.55 14.98 -15.86
C GLU A 261 6.24 14.61 -16.57
N THR A 262 6.20 14.67 -17.91
CA THR A 262 5.07 14.15 -18.67
C THR A 262 4.97 12.63 -18.51
N VAL A 263 3.83 12.16 -18.00
CA VAL A 263 3.53 10.73 -17.85
C VAL A 263 2.52 10.31 -18.91
N THR A 264 2.80 9.19 -19.58
CA THR A 264 1.84 8.51 -20.47
C THR A 264 1.61 7.09 -19.98
N ALA A 265 0.38 6.78 -19.56
CA ALA A 265 -0.02 5.44 -19.14
C ALA A 265 -1.53 5.25 -19.36
N GLU A 266 -1.95 4.01 -19.63
CA GLU A 266 -3.37 3.64 -19.78
C GLU A 266 -4.16 4.50 -20.79
N GLY A 267 -3.48 5.01 -21.84
CA GLY A 267 -4.08 5.86 -22.87
C GLY A 267 -4.25 7.33 -22.48
N TYR A 268 -3.77 7.73 -21.29
CA TYR A 268 -3.76 9.11 -20.82
C TYR A 268 -2.34 9.68 -20.85
N THR A 269 -2.21 10.95 -21.23
CA THR A 269 -0.96 11.71 -21.18
C THR A 269 -1.21 13.02 -20.44
N ASN A 270 -0.39 13.32 -19.43
CA ASN A 270 -0.47 14.56 -18.66
C ASN A 270 0.89 14.88 -18.03
N ASP A 271 1.20 16.15 -17.80
CA ASP A 271 2.41 16.66 -17.15
C ASP A 271 2.16 17.30 -15.78
N ILE A 272 0.90 17.33 -15.31
CA ILE A 272 0.57 17.83 -13.98
C ILE A 272 0.79 16.76 -12.91
N TRP A 273 1.43 17.19 -11.82
CA TRP A 273 1.66 16.42 -10.61
C TRP A 273 1.06 17.11 -9.39
N SER A 274 0.33 16.35 -8.59
CA SER A 274 -0.28 16.79 -7.34
C SER A 274 0.59 16.42 -6.15
N LYS A 275 0.88 17.39 -5.28
CA LYS A 275 1.50 17.14 -3.97
C LYS A 275 0.42 16.84 -2.94
N LEU A 276 0.53 15.71 -2.28
CA LEU A 276 -0.41 15.25 -1.27
C LEU A 276 -0.05 15.79 0.11
N VAL A 277 -1.01 15.77 1.04
CA VAL A 277 -0.83 16.21 2.43
C VAL A 277 0.24 15.43 3.20
N ASP A 278 0.57 14.21 2.78
CA ASP A 278 1.66 13.40 3.34
C ASP A 278 3.05 13.79 2.78
N GLY A 279 3.09 14.76 1.85
CA GLY A 279 4.30 15.26 1.21
C GLY A 279 4.69 14.52 -0.07
N SER A 280 4.03 13.42 -0.41
CA SER A 280 4.30 12.65 -1.64
C SER A 280 3.69 13.29 -2.89
N TRP A 281 4.17 12.88 -4.05
CA TRP A 281 3.75 13.36 -5.37
C TRP A 281 3.01 12.29 -6.15
N LEU A 282 1.89 12.65 -6.76
CA LEU A 282 1.07 11.78 -7.58
C LEU A 282 0.81 12.43 -8.93
N THR A 283 1.05 11.70 -10.02
CA THR A 283 0.68 12.17 -11.36
C THR A 283 -0.85 12.27 -11.49
N ASN A 284 -1.33 13.37 -12.05
CA ASN A 284 -2.77 13.64 -12.16
C ASN A 284 -3.48 12.68 -13.12
N ILE A 285 -2.77 11.91 -13.96
CA ILE A 285 -3.42 10.90 -14.81
C ILE A 285 -4.24 9.90 -13.99
N TYR A 286 -3.89 9.65 -12.72
CA TYR A 286 -4.59 8.70 -11.85
C TYR A 286 -5.60 9.37 -10.89
N ILE A 287 -5.80 10.68 -10.96
CA ILE A 287 -6.79 11.40 -10.15
C ILE A 287 -8.05 11.62 -11.00
N LYS A 288 -9.22 11.28 -10.47
CA LYS A 288 -10.48 11.50 -11.18
C LYS A 288 -10.74 13.00 -11.30
N GLY A 289 -10.79 13.47 -12.54
CA GLY A 289 -11.02 14.88 -12.85
C GLY A 289 -10.39 15.28 -14.17
N PRO A 290 -10.38 16.59 -14.47
CA PRO A 290 -9.56 17.15 -15.55
C PRO A 290 -8.05 16.98 -15.26
N ALA A 291 -7.24 17.20 -16.31
CA ALA A 291 -5.78 17.06 -16.24
C ALA A 291 -5.14 17.95 -15.15
N GLU A 292 -5.62 19.17 -15.00
CA GLU A 292 -5.32 20.08 -13.90
C GLU A 292 -6.51 20.15 -12.96
N LEU A 293 -6.30 19.95 -11.65
CA LEU A 293 -7.40 19.83 -10.69
C LEU A 293 -7.97 21.20 -10.32
N PRO A 294 -9.31 21.38 -10.38
CA PRO A 294 -9.91 22.66 -10.08
C PRO A 294 -9.80 23.00 -8.60
N GLY A 295 -9.41 24.24 -8.29
CA GLY A 295 -9.32 24.74 -6.90
C GLY A 295 -8.12 24.23 -6.11
N VAL A 296 -7.15 23.60 -6.78
CA VAL A 296 -5.85 23.24 -6.21
C VAL A 296 -4.82 24.31 -6.57
N PRO A 297 -4.11 24.93 -5.60
CA PRO A 297 -3.11 25.96 -5.87
C PRO A 297 -1.78 25.38 -6.39
N ASP A 298 -0.89 26.23 -6.91
CA ASP A 298 0.45 25.79 -7.33
C ASP A 298 1.41 25.53 -6.14
N CYS A 299 2.30 24.55 -6.28
CA CYS A 299 3.17 24.11 -5.18
C CYS A 299 4.31 25.06 -4.79
N ALA A 300 4.70 25.98 -5.66
CA ALA A 300 5.84 26.85 -5.41
C ALA A 300 5.57 28.02 -4.44
N GLY A 301 4.32 28.26 -3.99
CA GLY A 301 3.98 29.38 -3.10
C GLY A 301 4.27 30.78 -3.67
N THR A 302 4.82 30.86 -4.87
CA THR A 302 4.98 32.03 -5.71
C THR A 302 4.43 31.63 -7.06
N THR A 303 3.54 32.46 -7.61
CA THR A 303 3.35 32.54 -9.06
C THR A 303 4.71 32.38 -9.72
N PRO A 304 4.93 31.43 -10.63
CA PRO A 304 5.95 31.64 -11.64
C PRO A 304 5.56 32.95 -12.32
N ALA A 305 6.28 34.03 -12.03
CA ALA A 305 6.22 35.18 -12.92
C ALA A 305 6.61 34.67 -14.33
N PRO A 306 5.95 35.18 -15.37
CA PRO A 306 5.85 34.55 -16.69
C PRO A 306 7.21 34.43 -17.39
N PRO A 307 7.36 33.59 -18.43
CA PRO A 307 8.18 34.02 -19.56
C PRO A 307 7.51 35.29 -20.13
N THR A 308 8.20 36.41 -19.96
CA THR A 308 7.78 37.77 -20.26
C THR A 308 7.30 37.99 -21.70
N GLY A 309 6.25 38.80 -21.84
CA GLY A 309 5.89 39.52 -23.06
C GLY A 309 4.49 39.17 -23.56
N ASP A 310 3.54 40.08 -23.34
CA ASP A 310 2.28 40.17 -24.11
C ASP A 310 1.11 39.28 -23.66
N SER A 311 0.88 39.06 -22.36
CA SER A 311 -0.46 38.64 -21.91
C SER A 311 -0.97 39.44 -20.72
N THR A 312 -2.28 39.64 -20.65
CA THR A 312 -2.98 40.40 -19.62
C THR A 312 -4.06 39.53 -18.98
N ALA A 313 -4.11 39.51 -17.64
CA ALA A 313 -5.06 38.70 -16.90
C ALA A 313 -6.45 39.36 -16.84
N PHE A 314 -7.49 38.57 -17.13
CA PHE A 314 -8.89 38.96 -16.98
C PHE A 314 -9.68 37.88 -16.25
N GLN A 315 -10.79 38.25 -15.64
CA GLN A 315 -11.66 37.30 -14.96
C GLN A 315 -12.91 37.05 -15.82
N THR A 316 -13.34 35.81 -16.00
CA THR A 316 -14.64 35.51 -16.61
C THR A 316 -15.79 35.78 -15.61
N TRP A 317 -17.03 35.90 -16.08
CA TRP A 317 -18.21 36.11 -15.21
C TRP A 317 -19.28 35.03 -15.32
N GLY A 318 -19.30 34.25 -16.40
CA GLY A 318 -20.27 33.18 -16.61
C GLY A 318 -19.85 31.84 -15.99
N THR A 319 -20.81 30.93 -15.90
CA THR A 319 -20.58 29.50 -15.61
C THR A 319 -20.70 28.70 -16.89
N GLY A 320 -19.85 27.69 -17.08
CA GLY A 320 -19.88 26.83 -18.26
C GLY A 320 -19.27 27.46 -19.52
N VAL A 321 -18.32 28.35 -19.31
CA VAL A 321 -17.59 29.06 -20.36
C VAL A 321 -16.64 28.09 -21.05
N ARG A 322 -16.67 28.03 -22.38
CA ARG A 322 -15.83 27.13 -23.17
C ARG A 322 -14.74 27.90 -23.89
N THR A 323 -13.58 27.27 -24.01
CA THR A 323 -12.53 27.70 -24.93
C THR A 323 -12.52 26.78 -26.14
N HIS A 324 -12.04 27.29 -27.26
CA HIS A 324 -12.12 26.65 -28.56
C HIS A 324 -10.77 26.64 -29.27
N THR A 325 -10.53 25.71 -30.18
CA THR A 325 -9.29 25.65 -30.96
C THR A 325 -9.14 26.82 -31.93
N GLU A 326 -10.26 27.46 -32.31
CA GLU A 326 -10.34 28.60 -33.23
C GLU A 326 -11.37 29.62 -32.68
N PRO A 327 -11.35 30.90 -33.10
CA PRO A 327 -12.25 31.93 -32.58
C PRO A 327 -13.68 31.85 -33.17
N ASN A 328 -14.31 30.69 -33.04
CA ASN A 328 -15.70 30.43 -33.39
C ASN A 328 -16.27 29.32 -32.50
N VAL A 329 -17.57 29.40 -32.16
CA VAL A 329 -18.21 28.48 -31.20
C VAL A 329 -18.42 27.06 -31.74
N ASN A 330 -18.25 26.88 -33.05
CA ASN A 330 -18.36 25.57 -33.72
C ASN A 330 -17.03 24.79 -33.72
N ALA A 331 -15.92 25.46 -33.40
CA ALA A 331 -14.62 24.81 -33.29
C ALA A 331 -14.56 23.89 -32.08
N SER A 332 -13.67 22.89 -32.14
CA SER A 332 -13.48 21.92 -31.07
C SER A 332 -13.24 22.63 -29.74
N VAL A 333 -13.95 22.18 -28.71
CA VAL A 333 -13.78 22.70 -27.35
C VAL A 333 -12.42 22.23 -26.84
N VAL A 334 -11.61 23.17 -26.36
CA VAL A 334 -10.30 22.89 -25.74
C VAL A 334 -10.47 22.73 -24.23
N ASP A 335 -11.19 23.65 -23.60
CA ASP A 335 -11.43 23.62 -22.15
C ASP A 335 -12.84 24.13 -21.78
N TYR A 336 -13.25 23.87 -20.55
CA TYR A 336 -14.55 24.22 -19.98
C TYR A 336 -14.39 24.73 -18.55
N PHE A 337 -14.74 26.00 -18.34
CA PHE A 337 -14.74 26.66 -17.03
C PHE A 337 -16.13 26.55 -16.38
N PRO A 338 -16.33 25.69 -15.37
CA PRO A 338 -17.63 25.52 -14.70
C PRO A 338 -18.03 26.74 -13.85
N GLN A 339 -17.09 27.64 -13.56
CA GLN A 339 -17.27 28.83 -12.71
C GLN A 339 -16.43 30.01 -13.25
N PRO A 340 -16.64 31.24 -12.75
CA PRO A 340 -15.77 32.38 -13.05
C PRO A 340 -14.29 32.06 -12.79
N THR A 341 -13.46 32.15 -13.83
CA THR A 341 -12.06 31.74 -13.86
C THR A 341 -11.20 32.90 -14.35
N THR A 342 -10.01 33.06 -13.78
CA THR A 342 -9.02 34.01 -14.30
C THR A 342 -8.34 33.42 -15.53
N VAL A 343 -8.37 34.14 -16.65
CA VAL A 343 -7.77 33.77 -17.92
C VAL A 343 -6.68 34.77 -18.30
N ASN A 344 -5.56 34.28 -18.85
CA ASN A 344 -4.47 35.12 -19.32
C ASN A 344 -4.60 35.30 -20.84
N VAL A 345 -4.91 36.51 -21.28
CA VAL A 345 -5.18 36.82 -22.68
C VAL A 345 -3.92 37.38 -23.33
N VAL A 346 -3.43 36.69 -24.35
CA VAL A 346 -2.24 37.06 -25.11
C VAL A 346 -2.56 38.15 -26.14
N CYS A 347 -3.60 37.93 -26.93
CA CYS A 347 -4.08 38.88 -27.92
C CYS A 347 -5.58 38.68 -28.12
N GLN A 348 -6.23 39.58 -28.86
CA GLN A 348 -7.65 39.47 -29.18
C GLN A 348 -7.91 39.76 -30.66
N ALA A 349 -8.96 39.20 -31.23
CA ALA A 349 -9.31 39.37 -32.64
C ALA A 349 -10.82 39.55 -32.81
N HIS A 350 -11.20 40.19 -33.91
CA HIS A 350 -12.58 40.15 -34.40
C HIS A 350 -12.79 38.84 -35.17
N ALA A 351 -13.81 38.07 -34.82
CA ALA A 351 -14.13 36.80 -35.45
C ALA A 351 -15.64 36.54 -35.48
N GLN A 352 -16.11 35.34 -35.14
CA GLN A 352 -17.54 35.05 -35.17
C GLN A 352 -18.30 35.94 -34.17
N GLU A 353 -19.35 36.64 -34.62
CA GLU A 353 -20.28 37.31 -33.72
C GLU A 353 -21.05 36.28 -32.89
N VAL A 354 -21.01 36.43 -31.58
CA VAL A 354 -21.70 35.58 -30.62
C VAL A 354 -22.79 36.40 -29.93
N THR A 355 -23.94 35.80 -29.69
CA THR A 355 -24.99 36.38 -28.83
C THR A 355 -25.29 35.39 -27.71
N ALA A 356 -25.06 35.79 -26.47
CA ALA A 356 -25.31 34.97 -25.29
C ALA A 356 -25.70 35.86 -24.10
N GLU A 357 -26.67 35.41 -23.30
CA GLU A 357 -27.08 36.07 -22.05
C GLU A 357 -27.44 37.57 -22.21
N GLY A 358 -28.00 37.94 -23.36
CA GLY A 358 -28.39 39.33 -23.66
C GLY A 358 -27.25 40.24 -24.11
N TYR A 359 -26.04 39.70 -24.29
CA TYR A 359 -24.87 40.40 -24.81
C TYR A 359 -24.52 39.88 -26.21
N THR A 360 -24.09 40.79 -27.09
CA THR A 360 -23.63 40.47 -28.44
C THR A 360 -22.32 41.18 -28.71
N ASN A 361 -21.29 40.45 -29.13
CA ASN A 361 -20.05 41.01 -29.70
C ASN A 361 -19.33 39.97 -30.57
N ASP A 362 -18.32 40.42 -31.31
CA ASP A 362 -17.49 39.62 -32.21
C ASP A 362 -16.04 39.51 -31.73
N ALA A 363 -15.77 39.84 -30.47
CA ALA A 363 -14.42 39.89 -29.92
C ALA A 363 -14.05 38.55 -29.27
N TRP A 364 -12.86 38.06 -29.60
CA TRP A 364 -12.32 36.79 -29.13
C TRP A 364 -10.92 36.97 -28.57
N ALA A 365 -10.70 36.45 -27.36
CA ALA A 365 -9.43 36.43 -26.66
C ALA A 365 -8.68 35.13 -26.94
N LYS A 366 -7.42 35.23 -27.36
CA LYS A 366 -6.50 34.11 -27.43
C LYS A 366 -5.78 33.97 -26.09
N LEU A 367 -5.88 32.80 -25.47
CA LEU A 367 -5.29 32.52 -24.17
C LEU A 367 -3.84 32.02 -24.30
N THR A 368 -3.13 31.97 -23.17
CA THR A 368 -1.72 31.52 -23.11
C THR A 368 -1.53 30.05 -23.51
N ASP A 369 -2.56 29.22 -23.36
CA ASP A 369 -2.58 27.83 -23.85
C ASP A 369 -2.85 27.71 -25.37
N GLY A 370 -3.06 28.85 -26.05
CA GLY A 370 -3.36 28.93 -27.47
C GLY A 370 -4.84 28.78 -27.84
N SER A 371 -5.71 28.51 -26.87
CA SER A 371 -7.16 28.41 -27.07
C SER A 371 -7.83 29.78 -27.22
N TRP A 372 -9.06 29.79 -27.73
CA TRP A 372 -9.85 30.98 -27.98
C TRP A 372 -11.10 31.01 -27.13
N LEU A 373 -11.37 32.17 -26.53
CA LEU A 373 -12.53 32.43 -25.70
C LEU A 373 -13.29 33.65 -26.23
N THR A 374 -14.61 33.58 -26.34
CA THR A 374 -15.40 34.79 -26.64
C THR A 374 -15.36 35.77 -25.47
N ASN A 375 -15.09 37.04 -25.77
CA ASN A 375 -14.99 38.11 -24.77
C ASN A 375 -16.34 38.41 -24.09
N ILE A 376 -17.46 37.91 -24.62
CA ILE A 376 -18.77 38.01 -23.96
C ILE A 376 -18.71 37.49 -22.53
N TYR A 377 -17.92 36.45 -22.26
CA TYR A 377 -17.81 35.86 -20.92
C TYR A 377 -16.68 36.46 -20.08
N VAL A 378 -15.92 37.43 -20.59
CA VAL A 378 -14.82 38.09 -19.87
C VAL A 378 -15.33 39.38 -19.22
N LYS A 379 -15.03 39.61 -17.94
CA LYS A 379 -15.41 40.84 -17.23
C LYS A 379 -14.66 42.03 -17.83
N GLY A 380 -15.41 43.01 -18.33
CA GLY A 380 -14.84 44.26 -18.82
C GLY A 380 -15.56 44.78 -20.06
N ALA A 381 -14.85 45.58 -20.85
CA ALA A 381 -15.32 46.01 -22.16
C ALA A 381 -15.30 44.83 -23.15
N ALA A 382 -16.16 44.88 -24.17
CA ALA A 382 -16.17 43.87 -25.24
C ALA A 382 -14.79 43.71 -25.90
N TRP A 383 -14.06 44.81 -26.04
CA TRP A 383 -12.66 44.82 -26.46
C TRP A 383 -11.75 45.07 -25.26
N LEU A 384 -10.86 44.11 -25.02
CA LEU A 384 -9.80 43.99 -24.03
C LEU A 384 -8.95 45.26 -23.86
N PRO A 385 -9.08 46.17 -22.87
CA PRO A 385 -8.13 47.29 -22.78
C PRO A 385 -6.74 46.76 -22.41
N GLY A 386 -5.72 47.21 -23.15
CA GLY A 386 -4.33 46.78 -22.94
C GLY A 386 -3.98 45.42 -23.57
N VAL A 387 -4.91 44.77 -24.27
CA VAL A 387 -4.66 43.52 -25.00
C VAL A 387 -4.40 43.82 -26.48
N PRO A 388 -3.26 43.39 -27.06
CA PRO A 388 -2.95 43.63 -28.47
C PRO A 388 -3.88 42.84 -29.39
N THR A 389 -4.01 43.30 -30.64
CA THR A 389 -4.76 42.57 -31.67
C THR A 389 -3.93 41.39 -32.19
N CYS A 390 -4.54 40.19 -32.29
CA CYS A 390 -4.02 39.11 -33.14
C CYS A 390 -4.29 39.47 -34.61
#